data_AF-K2C2B0-F1
#
_entry.id   AF-K2C2B0-F1
#
_cell.length_a   1.000
_cell.length_b   1.000
_cell.length_c   1.000
_cell.angle_alpha   90.00
_cell.angle_beta   90.00
_cell.angle_gamma   90.00
#
_symmetry.space_group_name_H-M   'P 1'
#
loop_
_entity.id
_entity.type
_entity.pdbx_description
1 polymer ?
#
loop_
_entity_poly.entity_id
_entity_poly.type
_entity_poly.pdbx_seq_one_letter_code
_entity_poly.pdbx_strand_id
1 'polypeptide(L)' 'GYKGRAAVYEILDIDDELRAMIAGGQSLYEIKRVGLEKGMTTIHGSTLTKIRKGETTIQELIRVCAA' A
#
# COMPACT_ATOMS: atom_id res chain seq x y z
N GLY A 1 -6.93 17.31 -18.94
CA GLY A 1 -5.84 17.70 -18.02
C GLY A 1 -6.21 17.32 -16.60
N TYR A 2 -5.25 17.32 -15.67
CA TYR A 2 -5.47 17.01 -14.25
C TYR A 2 -5.60 18.29 -13.41
N LYS A 3 -6.41 18.27 -12.36
CA LYS A 3 -6.53 19.39 -11.40
C LYS A 3 -6.53 18.83 -9.98
N GLY A 4 -5.70 19.42 -9.11
CA GLY A 4 -5.52 18.95 -7.74
C GLY A 4 -4.57 17.75 -7.64
N ARG A 5 -4.48 17.17 -6.45
CA ARG A 5 -3.68 15.99 -6.14
C ARG A 5 -4.48 15.10 -5.19
N ALA A 6 -4.43 13.80 -5.41
CA ALA A 6 -4.98 12.81 -4.49
C ALA A 6 -3.82 12.08 -3.82
N ALA A 7 -3.84 11.99 -2.50
CA ALA A 7 -2.89 11.16 -1.78
C ALA A 7 -3.30 9.69 -1.86
N VAL A 8 -2.31 8.82 -1.89
CA VAL A 8 -2.46 7.36 -1.82
C VAL A 8 -1.59 6.88 -0.66
N TYR A 9 -2.08 5.93 0.12
CA TYR A 9 -1.43 5.47 1.33
C TYR A 9 -1.31 3.95 1.36
N GLU A 10 -0.20 3.49 1.92
CA GLU A 10 0.03 2.14 2.43
C GLU A 10 0.44 2.29 3.89
N ILE A 11 -0.40 1.79 4.79
CA ILE A 11 -0.25 1.96 6.23
C ILE A 11 -0.12 0.58 6.85
N LEU A 12 1.04 0.31 7.44
CA LEU A 12 1.32 -0.91 8.19
C LEU A 12 1.25 -0.59 9.68
N ASP A 13 0.19 -1.06 10.33
CA ASP A 13 0.06 -0.95 11.78
C ASP A 13 0.95 -2.01 12.46
N ILE A 14 1.90 -1.56 13.30
CA ILE A 14 2.86 -2.44 13.96
C ILE A 14 2.29 -2.93 15.29
N ASP A 15 1.69 -4.11 15.25
CA ASP A 15 1.27 -4.84 16.44
C ASP A 15 2.38 -5.74 17.02
N ASP A 16 2.05 -6.49 18.07
CA ASP A 16 3.02 -7.30 18.81
C ASP A 16 3.64 -8.42 17.95
N GLU A 17 2.86 -9.01 17.04
CA GLU A 17 3.34 -10.05 16.13
C GLU A 17 4.31 -9.47 15.11
N LEU A 18 3.95 -8.36 14.46
CA LEU A 18 4.84 -7.68 13.53
C LEU A 18 6.11 -7.18 14.23
N ARG A 19 6.01 -6.71 15.48
CA ARG A 19 7.18 -6.31 16.28
C ARG A 19 8.11 -7.49 16.54
N ALA A 20 7.58 -8.66 16.86
CA ALA A 20 8.37 -9.88 17.03
C ALA A 20 9.03 -10.33 15.72
N MET A 21 8.31 -10.26 14.59
CA MET A 21 8.87 -10.58 13.27
C MET A 21 10.02 -9.64 12.89
N ILE A 22 9.86 -8.34 13.14
CA ILE A 22 10.90 -7.34 12.90
C ILE A 22 12.13 -7.63 13.78
N ALA A 23 11.93 -7.85 15.08
CA ALA A 23 13.01 -8.16 16.01
C ALA A 23 13.73 -9.47 15.66
N GLY A 24 12.99 -10.46 15.14
CA GLY A 24 13.53 -11.74 14.67
C GLY A 24 14.22 -11.67 13.31
N GLY A 25 14.28 -10.51 12.66
CA GLY A 25 14.93 -10.33 11.36
C GLY A 25 14.22 -11.07 10.22
N GLN A 26 12.89 -11.24 10.31
CA GLN A 26 12.14 -11.85 9.24
C GLN A 26 12.18 -10.99 7.97
N SER A 27 12.03 -11.65 6.82
CA SER A 27 12.10 -10.96 5.53
C SER A 27 10.96 -9.96 5.36
N LEU A 28 11.22 -8.91 4.57
CA LEU A 28 10.20 -7.92 4.20
C LEU A 28 8.99 -8.57 3.49
N TYR A 29 9.20 -9.67 2.76
CA TYR A 29 8.12 -10.41 2.12
C TYR A 29 7.15 -11.00 3.15
N GLU A 30 7.68 -11.64 4.19
CA GLU A 30 6.88 -12.22 5.27
C GLU A 30 6.13 -11.14 6.05
N ILE A 31 6.83 -10.05 6.43
CA ILE A 31 6.23 -8.89 7.11
C ILE A 31 5.10 -8.29 6.27
N LYS A 32 5.33 -8.12 4.95
CA LYS A 32 4.31 -7.61 4.03
C LYS A 32 3.11 -8.54 3.94
N ARG A 33 3.33 -9.85 3.84
CA ARG A 33 2.24 -10.85 3.77
C ARG A 33 1.34 -10.75 5.01
N VAL A 34 1.94 -10.75 6.21
CA VAL A 34 1.19 -10.61 7.47
C VAL A 34 0.47 -9.27 7.53
N GLY A 35 1.11 -8.18 7.10
CA GLY A 35 0.44 -6.88 6.99
C GLY A 35 -0.83 -6.95 6.13
N LEU A 36 -0.77 -7.59 4.96
CA LEU A 36 -1.93 -7.75 4.06
C LEU A 36 -3.03 -8.61 4.71
N GLU A 37 -2.67 -9.71 5.37
CA GLU A 37 -3.61 -10.57 6.09
C GLU A 37 -4.33 -9.81 7.21
N LYS A 38 -3.66 -8.83 7.82
CA LYS A 38 -4.20 -7.95 8.87
C LYS A 38 -4.96 -6.73 8.34
N GLY A 39 -5.17 -6.63 7.03
CA GLY A 39 -5.96 -5.58 6.42
C GLY A 39 -5.18 -4.37 5.91
N MET A 40 -3.84 -4.41 5.92
CA MET A 40 -3.04 -3.42 5.20
C MET A 40 -3.44 -3.42 3.72
N THR A 41 -3.62 -2.23 3.15
CA THR A 41 -3.82 -2.06 1.72
C THR A 41 -2.55 -1.50 1.09
N THR A 42 -2.07 -2.12 0.01
CA THR A 42 -0.89 -1.61 -0.71
C THR A 42 -1.16 -0.30 -1.41
N ILE A 43 -0.11 0.47 -1.74
CA ILE A 43 -0.24 1.69 -2.56
C ILE A 43 -0.94 1.35 -3.89
N HIS A 44 -0.57 0.22 -4.51
CA HIS A 44 -1.20 -0.25 -5.74
C HIS A 44 -2.70 -0.54 -5.54
N GLY A 45 -3.08 -1.26 -4.48
CA GLY A 45 -4.48 -1.57 -4.17
C GLY A 45 -5.31 -0.32 -3.83
N SER A 46 -4.72 0.60 -3.08
CA SER A 46 -5.33 1.90 -2.71
C SER A 46 -5.54 2.78 -3.95
N THR A 47 -4.56 2.83 -4.85
CA THR A 47 -4.68 3.55 -6.12
C THR A 47 -5.74 2.91 -7.03
N LEU A 48 -5.77 1.58 -7.14
CA LEU A 48 -6.77 0.88 -7.93
C LEU A 48 -8.20 1.17 -7.43
N THR A 49 -8.37 1.29 -6.12
CA THR A 49 -9.65 1.69 -5.51
C THR A 49 -10.04 3.11 -5.92
N LYS A 50 -9.09 4.05 -5.96
CA LYS A 50 -9.31 5.43 -6.43
C LYS A 50 -9.63 5.51 -7.92
N ILE A 51 -9.01 4.67 -8.75
CA ILE A 51 -9.33 4.55 -10.18
C ILE A 51 -10.79 4.10 -10.34
N ARG A 52 -11.21 3.07 -9.60
CA ARG A 52 -12.60 2.58 -9.63
C ARG A 52 -13.62 3.64 -9.20
N LYS A 53 -13.21 4.58 -8.35
CA LYS A 53 -14.03 5.74 -7.93
C LYS A 53 -13.96 6.92 -8.92
N GLY A 54 -13.14 6.84 -9.97
CA GLY A 54 -12.94 7.93 -10.94
C GLY A 54 -12.09 9.09 -10.43
N GLU A 55 -11.37 8.91 -9.33
CA GLU A 55 -10.55 9.97 -8.70
C GLU A 55 -9.17 10.13 -9.35
N THR A 56 -8.67 9.10 -10.02
CA THR A 56 -7.37 9.09 -10.71
C THR A 56 -7.39 8.13 -11.91
N THR A 57 -6.28 8.02 -12.65
CA THR A 57 -6.19 7.24 -13.89
C THR A 57 -5.19 6.08 -13.77
N ILE A 58 -5.32 5.10 -14.67
CA ILE A 58 -4.34 4.00 -14.79
C ILE A 58 -2.94 4.55 -15.13
N GLN A 59 -2.86 5.63 -15.91
CA GLN A 59 -1.59 6.30 -16.20
C GLN A 59 -0.93 6.83 -14.92
N GLU A 60 -1.70 7.43 -14.01
CA GLU A 60 -1.19 7.90 -12.72
C GLU A 60 -0.76 6.74 -11.82
N LEU A 61 -1.47 5.61 -11.83
CA LEU A 61 -1.04 4.39 -11.13
C LEU A 61 0.34 3.93 -11.59
N ILE A 62 0.54 3.77 -12.90
CA ILE A 62 1.81 3.32 -13.46
C ILE A 62 2.92 4.32 -13.11
N ARG A 63 2.64 5.62 -13.24
CA ARG A 63 3.62 6.68 -12.91
C ARG A 63 4.07 6.65 -11.44
N VAL A 64 3.17 6.33 -10.51
CA VAL A 64 3.44 6.41 -9.06
C VAL A 64 3.90 5.06 -8.47
N CYS A 65 3.44 3.93 -9.01
CA CYS A 65 3.69 2.60 -8.43
C CYS A 65 4.72 1.75 -9.19
N ALA A 66 5.20 2.17 -10.36
CA ALA A 66 6.15 1.37 -11.16
C ALA A 66 7.63 1.55 -10.78
N ALA A 67 7.92 2.30 -9.71
CA ALA A 67 9.24 2.36 -9.09
C ALA A 67 9.41 1.21 -8.08
#